data_AF-H2Y7H4-F1
#
_entry.id   AF-H2Y7H4-F1
#
_cell.length_a   1.000
_cell.length_b   1.000
_cell.length_c   1.000
_cell.angle_alpha   90.00
_cell.angle_beta   90.00
_cell.angle_gamma   90.00
#
_symmetry.space_group_name_H-M   'P 1'
#
loop_
_entity.id
_entity.type
_entity.pdbx_description
1 polymer ?
#
loop_
_entity_poly.entity_id
_entity_poly.type
_entity_poly.pdbx_seq_one_letter_code
_entity_poly.pdbx_strand_id
1 'polypeptide(L)'
;MPSGYEFYERVLKSAKYVVAPMVDQSELAWRMLARKHGAQLCYSPMYSANTFVHDHTYRKKVLQDLSCGQDRPLIVQFCANSPEIFLQASLLVEPHCDGVDLNLGCPQHIAKRGHFGAYLQDDWSLISDIVSTSKKQLSIGVTVKIRIFPEISKTVEYAQMLERSGCDLITVHGRTRAQKGPSTGLASWDHIKAVKESVDIPVFANGNIQYFRDIEECMLCTGVNGVMAAEGHLTNPMIFKDLNPPPNVYDVMSEYFDFVDKYPCPVSFVRSHMFKIWARTLLVHREMRNTIGSAATIEILMNCNDELKQLCLNEDIKDHSIPHWVCQPYIRPNRLPQNTNHNITQTIAPENNSQDPHIKLSKNEMRRRLKY
;
A
#
# COMPACT_ATOMS: atom_id res chain seq x y z
N MET A 1 -13.07 24.24 -12.39
CA MET A 1 -12.15 23.09 -12.40
C MET A 1 -12.49 22.18 -13.56
N PRO A 2 -11.50 21.54 -14.19
CA PRO A 2 -11.73 20.56 -15.24
C PRO A 2 -12.66 19.44 -14.77
N SER A 3 -13.41 18.84 -15.70
CA SER A 3 -14.17 17.61 -15.40
C SER A 3 -13.23 16.48 -14.98
N GLY A 4 -13.74 15.41 -14.36
CA GLY A 4 -12.91 14.27 -13.94
C GLY A 4 -12.10 13.66 -15.09
N TYR A 5 -12.71 13.52 -16.28
CA TYR A 5 -12.00 13.07 -17.49
C TYR A 5 -10.97 14.08 -18.00
N GLU A 6 -11.27 15.39 -17.97
CA GLU A 6 -10.29 16.39 -18.36
C GLU A 6 -9.07 16.40 -17.42
N PHE A 7 -9.29 16.24 -16.10
CA PHE A 7 -8.21 16.03 -15.13
C PHE A 7 -7.39 14.79 -15.48
N TYR A 8 -8.04 13.64 -15.72
CA TYR A 8 -7.36 12.40 -16.06
C TYR A 8 -6.56 12.46 -17.38
N GLU A 9 -7.13 13.03 -18.43
CA GLU A 9 -6.49 13.08 -19.75
C GLU A 9 -5.38 14.14 -19.81
N ARG A 10 -5.64 15.35 -19.30
CA ARG A 10 -4.69 16.47 -19.42
C ARG A 10 -3.64 16.47 -18.33
N VAL A 11 -4.04 16.28 -17.08
CA VAL A 11 -3.13 16.36 -15.92
C VAL A 11 -2.47 15.01 -15.67
N LEU A 12 -3.26 13.93 -15.62
CA LEU A 12 -2.73 12.58 -15.36
C LEU A 12 -2.26 11.85 -16.62
N LYS A 13 -2.37 12.48 -17.80
CA LYS A 13 -1.88 11.95 -19.09
C LYS A 13 -2.45 10.57 -19.44
N SER A 14 -3.70 10.34 -19.08
CA SER A 14 -4.41 9.07 -19.28
C SER A 14 -3.67 7.86 -18.69
N ALA A 15 -3.03 8.03 -17.53
CA ALA A 15 -2.24 6.99 -16.88
C ALA A 15 -3.06 5.72 -16.62
N LYS A 16 -2.52 4.58 -17.05
CA LYS A 16 -3.07 3.24 -16.86
C LYS A 16 -2.29 2.44 -15.80
N TYR A 17 -1.00 2.73 -15.64
CA TYR A 17 -0.09 2.00 -14.75
C TYR A 17 0.20 2.82 -13.50
N VAL A 18 -0.48 2.47 -12.41
CA VAL A 18 -0.55 3.32 -11.20
C VAL A 18 0.10 2.62 -10.01
N VAL A 19 1.05 3.29 -9.35
CA VAL A 19 1.63 2.80 -8.09
C VAL A 19 0.75 3.24 -6.92
N ALA A 20 0.35 2.27 -6.09
CA ALA A 20 -0.50 2.52 -4.94
C ALA A 20 0.20 3.35 -3.84
N PRO A 21 -0.58 4.09 -3.03
CA PRO A 21 -0.08 4.65 -1.78
C PRO A 21 0.20 3.53 -0.78
N MET A 22 1.44 3.42 -0.32
CA MET A 22 1.88 2.39 0.62
C MET A 22 2.72 3.05 1.71
N VAL A 23 2.22 3.02 2.95
CA VAL A 23 2.93 3.60 4.10
C VAL A 23 4.32 2.95 4.20
N ASP A 24 5.36 3.80 4.27
CA ASP A 24 6.77 3.40 4.34
C ASP A 24 7.29 2.58 3.13
N GLN A 25 6.53 2.55 2.03
CA GLN A 25 6.79 1.68 0.88
C GLN A 25 6.48 2.30 -0.48
N SER A 26 6.09 3.58 -0.52
CA SER A 26 5.92 4.35 -1.75
C SER A 26 6.59 5.72 -1.62
N GLU A 27 7.70 5.78 -0.88
CA GLU A 27 8.57 6.95 -0.76
C GLU A 27 9.22 7.32 -2.10
N LEU A 28 9.81 8.51 -2.17
CA LEU A 28 10.37 9.06 -3.40
C LEU A 28 11.31 8.10 -4.14
N ALA A 29 12.26 7.47 -3.45
CA ALA A 29 13.19 6.52 -4.07
C ALA A 29 12.44 5.38 -4.79
N TRP A 30 11.43 4.82 -4.14
CA TRP A 30 10.59 3.76 -4.73
C TRP A 30 9.75 4.26 -5.91
N ARG A 31 9.16 5.46 -5.82
CA ARG A 31 8.39 6.05 -6.92
C ARG A 31 9.27 6.32 -8.14
N MET A 32 10.52 6.74 -7.93
CA MET A 32 11.46 6.98 -9.02
C MET A 32 11.90 5.66 -9.69
N LEU A 33 12.14 4.60 -8.91
CA LEU A 33 12.35 3.24 -9.45
C LEU A 33 11.15 2.80 -10.29
N ALA A 34 9.93 2.94 -9.75
CA ALA A 34 8.71 2.55 -10.45
C ALA A 34 8.52 3.32 -11.76
N ARG A 35 8.78 4.62 -11.79
CA ARG A 35 8.70 5.45 -13.01
C ARG A 35 9.69 5.00 -14.08
N LYS A 36 10.93 4.70 -13.70
CA LYS A 36 11.93 4.12 -14.62
C LYS A 36 11.45 2.79 -15.22
N HIS A 37 10.57 2.09 -14.50
CA HIS A 37 10.00 0.81 -14.91
C HIS A 37 8.54 0.86 -15.37
N GLY A 38 8.08 2.01 -15.83
CA GLY A 38 6.82 2.13 -16.58
C GLY A 38 5.62 2.60 -15.77
N ALA A 39 5.79 2.93 -14.48
CA ALA A 39 4.74 3.62 -13.73
C ALA A 39 4.45 4.99 -14.36
N GLN A 40 3.18 5.23 -14.68
CA GLN A 40 2.71 6.45 -15.34
C GLN A 40 2.16 7.46 -14.33
N LEU A 41 1.63 6.96 -13.21
CA LEU A 41 1.16 7.75 -12.08
C LEU A 41 1.60 7.08 -10.78
N CYS A 42 2.07 7.88 -9.83
CA CYS A 42 2.41 7.39 -8.51
C CYS A 42 1.61 8.14 -7.45
N TYR A 43 1.34 7.46 -6.35
CA TYR A 43 0.80 8.06 -5.14
C TYR A 43 1.88 8.16 -4.06
N SER A 44 1.84 9.21 -3.26
CA SER A 44 2.67 9.32 -2.05
C SER A 44 2.28 8.23 -1.03
N PRO A 45 3.12 7.98 0.00
CA PRO A 45 2.64 7.31 1.21
C PRO A 45 1.42 8.05 1.77
N MET A 46 0.58 7.34 2.51
CA MET A 46 -0.54 7.97 3.22
C MET A 46 -0.01 8.83 4.37
N TYR A 47 -0.31 10.13 4.36
CA TYR A 47 0.08 11.06 5.42
C TYR A 47 -1.11 11.45 6.31
N SER A 48 -0.85 11.73 7.59
CA SER A 48 -1.86 12.32 8.48
C SER A 48 -2.06 13.80 8.15
N ALA A 49 -3.23 14.19 7.65
CA ALA A 49 -3.55 15.60 7.37
C ALA A 49 -3.46 16.45 8.65
N ASN A 50 -4.00 15.95 9.76
CA ASN A 50 -3.96 16.65 11.04
C ASN A 50 -2.52 16.90 11.52
N THR A 51 -1.66 15.88 11.41
CA THR A 51 -0.24 16.03 11.80
C THR A 51 0.50 16.95 10.81
N PHE A 52 0.21 16.85 9.51
CA PHE A 52 0.80 17.71 8.49
C PHE A 52 0.49 19.19 8.67
N VAL A 53 -0.73 19.51 9.10
CA VAL A 53 -1.14 20.90 9.37
C VAL A 53 -0.44 21.47 10.60
N HIS A 54 -0.36 20.70 11.69
CA HIS A 54 0.05 21.23 13.01
C HIS A 54 1.51 20.99 13.37
N ASP A 55 2.17 19.97 12.82
CA ASP A 55 3.57 19.64 13.10
C ASP A 55 4.46 20.02 11.92
N HIS A 56 5.19 21.13 12.10
CA HIS A 56 6.13 21.66 11.11
C HIS A 56 7.27 20.68 10.77
N THR A 57 7.72 19.87 11.74
CA THR A 57 8.79 18.89 11.52
C THR A 57 8.29 17.74 10.67
N TYR A 58 7.09 17.24 10.97
CA TYR A 58 6.43 16.23 10.15
C TYR A 58 6.17 16.76 8.73
N ARG A 59 5.63 17.99 8.61
CA ARG A 59 5.41 18.64 7.31
C ARG A 59 6.69 18.78 6.49
N LYS A 60 7.79 19.21 7.10
CA LYS A 60 9.09 19.34 6.40
C LYS A 60 9.56 18.00 5.84
N LYS A 61 9.40 16.90 6.58
CA LYS A 61 9.75 15.55 6.12
C LYS A 61 8.87 15.10 4.95
N VAL A 62 7.56 15.36 5.02
CA VAL A 62 6.64 15.08 3.91
C VAL A 62 7.04 15.89 2.68
N LEU A 63 7.26 17.21 2.80
CA LEU A 63 7.66 18.04 1.66
C LEU A 63 9.03 17.64 1.07
N GLN A 64 9.94 17.09 1.88
CA GLN A 64 11.19 16.51 1.39
C GLN A 64 10.93 15.29 0.49
N ASP A 65 10.00 14.41 0.86
CA ASP A 65 9.59 13.26 0.02
C ASP A 65 8.91 13.69 -1.28
N LEU A 66 8.33 14.90 -1.32
CA LEU A 66 7.64 15.47 -2.49
C LEU A 66 8.51 16.44 -3.30
N SER A 67 9.83 16.49 -3.02
CA SER A 67 10.71 17.55 -3.52
C SER A 67 11.18 17.37 -4.98
N CYS A 68 10.99 16.20 -5.58
CA CYS A 68 11.52 15.91 -6.91
C CYS A 68 10.54 16.32 -8.02
N GLY A 69 10.90 17.33 -8.83
CA GLY A 69 10.07 17.76 -9.96
C GLY A 69 9.89 16.72 -11.07
N GLN A 70 10.75 15.69 -11.14
CA GLN A 70 10.60 14.58 -12.08
C GLN A 70 9.55 13.55 -11.63
N ASP A 71 9.13 13.58 -10.37
CA ASP A 71 8.14 12.68 -9.81
C ASP A 71 6.71 13.17 -10.13
N ARG A 72 6.37 13.28 -11.42
CA ARG A 72 5.05 13.74 -11.88
C ARG A 72 4.53 12.94 -13.09
N PRO A 73 3.20 12.71 -13.22
CA PRO A 73 2.15 13.18 -12.32
C PRO A 73 2.15 12.44 -10.98
N LEU A 74 1.87 13.15 -9.88
CA LEU A 74 1.88 12.64 -8.51
C LEU A 74 0.61 13.06 -7.77
N ILE A 75 -0.01 12.08 -7.10
CA ILE A 75 -1.15 12.31 -6.21
C ILE A 75 -0.72 12.12 -4.76
N VAL A 76 -0.96 13.13 -3.92
CA VAL A 76 -0.63 13.07 -2.49
C VAL A 76 -1.82 12.55 -1.71
N GLN A 77 -1.66 11.43 -1.00
CA GLN A 77 -2.73 10.84 -0.21
C GLN A 77 -2.66 11.27 1.26
N PHE A 78 -3.80 11.74 1.77
CA PHE A 78 -4.00 11.99 3.19
C PHE A 78 -5.02 11.05 3.81
N CYS A 79 -4.84 10.74 5.09
CA CYS A 79 -5.94 10.39 5.98
C CYS A 79 -6.41 11.62 6.76
N ALA A 80 -7.72 11.83 6.77
CA ALA A 80 -8.39 12.93 7.46
C ALA A 80 -9.82 12.53 7.82
N ASN A 81 -10.44 13.29 8.71
CA ASN A 81 -11.84 13.16 9.12
C ASN A 81 -12.49 14.51 9.45
N SER A 82 -11.91 15.61 8.95
CA SER A 82 -12.46 16.98 9.04
C SER A 82 -12.30 17.65 7.67
N PRO A 83 -13.35 18.29 7.14
CA PRO A 83 -13.28 19.06 5.90
C PRO A 83 -12.21 20.15 5.95
N GLU A 84 -12.12 20.87 7.07
CA GLU A 84 -11.20 21.99 7.26
C GLU A 84 -9.75 21.52 7.26
N ILE A 85 -9.44 20.45 8.00
CA ILE A 85 -8.08 19.92 8.11
C ILE A 85 -7.61 19.31 6.78
N PHE A 86 -8.49 18.59 6.07
CA PHE A 86 -8.13 18.03 4.77
C PHE A 86 -7.91 19.14 3.73
N LEU A 87 -8.75 20.17 3.70
CA LEU A 87 -8.57 21.33 2.83
C LEU A 87 -7.25 22.05 3.15
N GLN A 88 -6.98 22.34 4.43
CA GLN A 88 -5.76 23.04 4.82
C GLN A 88 -4.49 22.25 4.47
N ALA A 89 -4.49 20.93 4.69
CA ALA A 89 -3.39 20.07 4.26
C ALA A 89 -3.22 20.07 2.73
N SER A 90 -4.35 20.06 2.00
CA SER A 90 -4.35 20.06 0.53
C SER A 90 -3.78 21.37 -0.04
N LEU A 91 -4.20 22.52 0.47
CA LEU A 91 -3.65 23.83 0.06
C LEU A 91 -2.14 23.94 0.33
N LEU A 92 -1.67 23.36 1.43
CA LEU A 92 -0.24 23.35 1.77
C LEU A 92 0.60 22.46 0.84
N VAL A 93 0.02 21.43 0.22
CA VAL A 93 0.74 20.50 -0.66
C VAL A 93 0.49 20.74 -2.15
N GLU A 94 -0.50 21.56 -2.49
CA GLU A 94 -0.92 21.84 -3.85
C GLU A 94 0.24 22.21 -4.81
N PRO A 95 1.24 23.04 -4.42
CA PRO A 95 2.39 23.33 -5.29
C PRO A 95 3.29 22.12 -5.61
N HIS A 96 3.19 21.05 -4.82
CA HIS A 96 4.09 19.90 -4.84
C HIS A 96 3.51 18.66 -5.52
N CYS A 97 2.26 18.72 -5.99
CA CYS A 97 1.58 17.57 -6.59
C CYS A 97 0.65 18.00 -7.74
N ASP A 98 0.02 17.03 -8.37
CA ASP A 98 -0.92 17.24 -9.47
C ASP A 98 -2.36 16.90 -9.04
N GLY A 99 -2.52 16.29 -7.85
CA GLY A 99 -3.81 16.02 -7.21
C GLY A 99 -3.64 15.58 -5.75
N VAL A 100 -4.74 15.63 -5.00
CA VAL A 100 -4.82 15.12 -3.62
C VAL A 100 -5.79 13.94 -3.56
N ASP A 101 -5.55 13.00 -2.64
CA ASP A 101 -6.40 11.83 -2.43
C ASP A 101 -6.83 11.71 -0.97
N LEU A 102 -8.12 11.48 -0.75
CA LEU A 102 -8.64 11.08 0.55
C LEU A 102 -8.62 9.55 0.70
N ASN A 103 -7.86 9.06 1.67
CA ASN A 103 -7.86 7.65 2.01
C ASN A 103 -9.18 7.26 2.70
N LEU A 104 -9.98 6.42 2.02
CA LEU A 104 -11.22 5.82 2.52
C LEU A 104 -11.12 4.28 2.56
N GLY A 105 -9.90 3.75 2.49
CA GLY A 105 -9.66 2.32 2.29
C GLY A 105 -8.79 1.64 3.35
N CYS A 106 -8.07 2.38 4.20
CA CYS A 106 -7.18 1.81 5.21
C CYS A 106 -7.98 1.09 6.31
N PRO A 107 -7.81 -0.24 6.49
CA PRO A 107 -8.58 -0.99 7.48
C PRO A 107 -7.79 -1.25 8.77
N GLN A 108 -6.65 -0.57 8.96
CA GLN A 108 -5.74 -0.83 10.09
C GLN A 108 -6.32 -0.33 11.41
N HIS A 109 -5.83 -0.88 12.53
CA HIS A 109 -6.31 -0.50 13.86
C HIS A 109 -6.11 1.00 14.17
N ILE A 110 -5.03 1.59 13.65
CA ILE A 110 -4.79 3.04 13.81
C ILE A 110 -5.87 3.89 13.14
N ALA A 111 -6.37 3.44 11.98
CA ALA A 111 -7.49 4.08 11.27
C ALA A 111 -8.80 3.93 12.04
N LYS A 112 -9.03 2.77 12.66
CA LYS A 112 -10.18 2.56 13.57
C LYS A 112 -10.16 3.55 14.73
N ARG A 113 -9.00 3.67 15.40
CA ARG A 113 -8.85 4.54 16.58
C ARG A 113 -8.94 6.02 16.22
N GLY A 114 -8.39 6.42 15.07
CA GLY A 114 -8.42 7.80 14.60
C GLY A 114 -9.66 8.17 13.79
N HIS A 115 -10.60 7.24 13.59
CA HIS A 115 -11.80 7.40 12.78
C HIS A 115 -11.53 7.98 11.39
N PHE A 116 -10.67 7.31 10.62
CA PHE A 116 -10.34 7.64 9.22
C PHE A 116 -10.26 6.36 8.37
N GLY A 117 -9.97 6.49 7.07
CA GLY A 117 -9.80 5.33 6.19
C GLY A 117 -11.12 4.58 6.00
N ALA A 118 -11.08 3.25 6.03
CA ALA A 118 -12.28 2.42 5.85
C ALA A 118 -13.30 2.55 7.01
N TYR A 119 -12.96 3.26 8.09
CA TYR A 119 -13.87 3.52 9.20
C TYR A 119 -14.71 4.78 9.00
N LEU A 120 -14.38 5.62 8.02
CA LEU A 120 -15.26 6.70 7.55
C LEU A 120 -16.28 6.23 6.53
N GLN A 121 -16.10 5.04 5.94
CA GLN A 121 -16.92 4.55 4.83
C GLN A 121 -18.43 4.55 5.11
N ASP A 122 -18.82 4.51 6.39
CA ASP A 122 -20.22 4.54 6.83
C ASP A 122 -20.77 5.98 7.03
N ASP A 123 -19.92 7.01 7.06
CA ASP A 123 -20.26 8.42 7.32
C ASP A 123 -20.32 9.27 6.04
N TRP A 124 -21.31 8.99 5.19
CA TRP A 124 -21.38 9.57 3.84
C TRP A 124 -21.51 11.09 3.82
N SER A 125 -22.22 11.68 4.78
CA SER A 125 -22.33 13.15 4.89
C SER A 125 -20.96 13.78 5.11
N LEU A 126 -20.19 13.27 6.07
CA LEU A 126 -18.86 13.79 6.40
C LEU A 126 -17.90 13.64 5.21
N ILE A 127 -17.93 12.50 4.52
CA ILE A 127 -17.11 12.29 3.32
C ILE A 127 -17.48 13.30 2.23
N SER A 128 -18.78 13.49 1.99
CA SER A 128 -19.26 14.48 1.01
C SER A 128 -18.81 15.89 1.36
N ASP A 129 -18.84 16.26 2.64
CA ASP A 129 -18.40 17.56 3.12
C ASP A 129 -16.89 17.75 2.90
N ILE A 130 -16.07 16.73 3.18
CA ILE A 130 -14.62 16.77 2.95
C ILE A 130 -14.30 16.99 1.46
N VAL A 131 -14.90 16.16 0.59
CA VAL A 131 -14.64 16.19 -0.85
C VAL A 131 -15.14 17.50 -1.45
N SER A 132 -16.39 17.89 -1.18
CA SER A 132 -17.01 19.07 -1.78
C SER A 132 -16.38 20.38 -1.30
N THR A 133 -15.97 20.46 -0.03
CA THR A 133 -15.25 21.64 0.51
C THR A 133 -13.92 21.81 -0.21
N SER A 134 -13.18 20.71 -0.40
CA SER A 134 -11.87 20.75 -1.06
C SER A 134 -11.98 21.06 -2.55
N LYS A 135 -12.94 20.42 -3.23
CA LYS A 135 -13.17 20.64 -4.67
C LYS A 135 -13.52 22.09 -5.01
N LYS A 136 -14.18 22.81 -4.10
CA LYS A 136 -14.53 24.24 -4.29
C LYS A 136 -13.33 25.19 -4.20
N GLN A 137 -12.26 24.79 -3.52
CA GLN A 137 -11.18 25.70 -3.12
C GLN A 137 -9.84 25.38 -3.80
N LEU A 138 -9.61 24.13 -4.18
CA LEU A 138 -8.36 23.71 -4.83
C LEU A 138 -8.37 24.04 -6.33
N SER A 139 -7.19 24.10 -6.94
CA SER A 139 -7.00 24.18 -8.39
C SER A 139 -6.57 22.85 -9.02
N ILE A 140 -6.11 21.91 -8.19
CA ILE A 140 -5.74 20.53 -8.55
C ILE A 140 -6.89 19.54 -8.31
N GLY A 141 -6.77 18.33 -8.87
CA GLY A 141 -7.80 17.29 -8.75
C GLY A 141 -7.95 16.74 -7.33
N VAL A 142 -9.19 16.42 -6.94
CA VAL A 142 -9.54 15.77 -5.67
C VAL A 142 -10.01 14.36 -5.95
N THR A 143 -9.24 13.38 -5.52
CA THR A 143 -9.46 11.95 -5.77
C THR A 143 -9.75 11.20 -4.47
N VAL A 144 -10.29 10.00 -4.58
CA VAL A 144 -10.55 9.14 -3.41
C VAL A 144 -10.15 7.70 -3.70
N LYS A 145 -9.62 7.03 -2.67
CA LYS A 145 -9.36 5.58 -2.69
C LYS A 145 -10.24 4.85 -1.69
N ILE A 146 -11.17 4.05 -2.18
CA ILE A 146 -12.18 3.35 -1.38
C ILE A 146 -11.94 1.84 -1.26
N ARG A 147 -12.63 1.23 -0.29
CA ARG A 147 -12.96 -0.19 -0.27
C ARG A 147 -14.43 -0.39 -0.57
N ILE A 148 -14.80 -1.59 -1.01
CA ILE A 148 -16.19 -1.94 -1.33
C ILE A 148 -17.01 -2.27 -0.09
N PHE A 149 -18.33 -2.18 -0.19
CA PHE A 149 -19.28 -2.85 0.71
C PHE A 149 -19.46 -4.31 0.28
N PRO A 150 -20.06 -5.18 1.12
CA PRO A 150 -20.44 -6.53 0.70
C PRO A 150 -21.42 -6.54 -0.47
N GLU A 151 -22.33 -5.57 -0.51
CA GLU A 151 -23.32 -5.41 -1.56
C GLU A 151 -22.79 -4.51 -2.69
N ILE A 152 -22.95 -4.97 -3.93
CA ILE A 152 -22.58 -4.19 -5.14
C ILE A 152 -23.39 -2.89 -5.20
N SER A 153 -24.71 -2.95 -4.97
CA SER A 153 -25.58 -1.77 -5.03
C SER A 153 -25.15 -0.67 -4.08
N LYS A 154 -24.84 -1.02 -2.82
CA LYS A 154 -24.37 -0.06 -1.82
C LYS A 154 -23.00 0.53 -2.19
N THR A 155 -22.14 -0.25 -2.84
CA THR A 155 -20.86 0.23 -3.35
C THR A 155 -21.05 1.22 -4.51
N VAL A 156 -22.00 0.95 -5.41
CA VAL A 156 -22.39 1.85 -6.50
C VAL A 156 -22.96 3.17 -5.97
N GLU A 157 -23.93 3.12 -5.05
CA GLU A 157 -24.50 4.32 -4.41
C GLU A 157 -23.43 5.17 -3.73
N TYR A 158 -22.47 4.52 -3.08
CA TYR A 158 -21.34 5.19 -2.44
C TYR A 158 -20.42 5.88 -3.47
N ALA A 159 -20.11 5.23 -4.59
CA ALA A 159 -19.32 5.82 -5.67
C ALA A 159 -20.04 7.02 -6.32
N GLN A 160 -21.33 6.91 -6.59
CA GLN A 160 -22.13 8.00 -7.14
C GLN A 160 -22.26 9.18 -6.17
N MET A 161 -22.30 8.92 -4.86
CA MET A 161 -22.23 9.98 -3.85
C MET A 161 -20.91 10.75 -3.95
N LEU A 162 -19.78 10.05 -4.04
CA LEU A 162 -18.45 10.66 -4.17
C LEU A 162 -18.33 11.50 -5.44
N GLU A 163 -18.85 11.01 -6.56
CA GLU A 163 -18.93 11.77 -7.82
C GLU A 163 -19.77 13.05 -7.65
N ARG A 164 -20.98 12.96 -7.09
CA ARG A 164 -21.83 14.14 -6.84
C ARG A 164 -21.19 15.16 -5.90
N SER A 165 -20.38 14.71 -4.95
CA SER A 165 -19.60 15.59 -4.06
C SER A 165 -18.46 16.32 -4.81
N GLY A 166 -18.17 15.92 -6.06
CA GLY A 166 -17.19 16.56 -6.94
C GLY A 166 -15.87 15.82 -7.02
N CYS A 167 -15.81 14.53 -6.68
CA CYS A 167 -14.60 13.73 -6.87
C CYS A 167 -14.21 13.65 -8.35
N ASP A 168 -12.92 13.81 -8.65
CA ASP A 168 -12.40 13.78 -10.03
C ASP A 168 -12.01 12.38 -10.51
N LEU A 169 -11.68 11.46 -9.60
CA LEU A 169 -11.28 10.09 -9.90
C LEU A 169 -11.46 9.20 -8.68
N ILE A 170 -12.02 8.00 -8.89
CA ILE A 170 -12.20 6.99 -7.82
C ILE A 170 -11.26 5.81 -8.06
N THR A 171 -10.44 5.46 -7.07
CA THR A 171 -9.75 4.17 -7.04
C THR A 171 -10.53 3.19 -6.17
N VAL A 172 -10.96 2.06 -6.74
CA VAL A 172 -11.75 1.03 -6.04
C VAL A 172 -10.86 -0.15 -5.68
N HIS A 173 -10.62 -0.36 -4.38
CA HIS A 173 -10.10 -1.63 -3.89
C HIS A 173 -11.26 -2.62 -3.73
N GLY A 174 -11.32 -3.64 -4.60
CA GLY A 174 -12.37 -4.67 -4.61
C GLY A 174 -12.45 -5.59 -3.39
N ARG A 175 -11.92 -5.19 -2.23
CA ARG A 175 -12.02 -5.92 -0.95
C ARG A 175 -12.78 -5.09 0.07
N THR A 176 -13.62 -5.73 0.87
CA THR A 176 -14.32 -5.10 1.99
C THR A 176 -13.35 -4.68 3.10
N ARG A 177 -13.80 -3.85 4.04
CA ARG A 177 -13.04 -3.50 5.26
C ARG A 177 -12.59 -4.72 6.07
N ALA A 178 -13.40 -5.79 6.10
CA ALA A 178 -13.10 -7.01 6.85
C ALA A 178 -12.04 -7.89 6.18
N GLN A 179 -11.88 -7.78 4.85
CA GLN A 179 -10.91 -8.52 4.07
C GLN A 179 -9.48 -7.95 4.23
N LYS A 180 -8.85 -8.28 5.36
CA LYS A 180 -7.50 -7.84 5.73
C LYS A 180 -6.74 -8.93 6.48
N GLY A 181 -5.42 -8.81 6.53
CA GLY A 181 -4.58 -9.71 7.34
C GLY A 181 -4.75 -11.17 6.90
N PRO A 182 -5.04 -12.13 7.80
CA PRO A 182 -5.36 -13.53 7.45
C PRO A 182 -6.56 -13.69 6.52
N SER A 183 -7.51 -12.76 6.56
CA SER A 183 -8.80 -12.85 5.83
C SER A 183 -8.82 -12.04 4.53
N THR A 184 -7.65 -11.75 3.93
CA THR A 184 -7.55 -10.87 2.75
C THR A 184 -8.38 -11.35 1.55
N GLY A 185 -8.36 -12.65 1.23
CA GLY A 185 -9.10 -13.22 0.10
C GLY A 185 -8.82 -12.53 -1.25
N LEU A 186 -9.66 -12.81 -2.25
CA LEU A 186 -9.62 -12.16 -3.56
C LEU A 186 -10.38 -10.83 -3.55
N ALA A 187 -9.91 -9.86 -4.35
CA ALA A 187 -10.71 -8.69 -4.70
C ALA A 187 -11.79 -9.08 -5.72
N SER A 188 -13.00 -8.53 -5.58
CA SER A 188 -14.08 -8.66 -6.54
C SER A 188 -13.93 -7.61 -7.63
N TRP A 189 -13.63 -8.07 -8.84
CA TRP A 189 -13.65 -7.22 -10.04
C TRP A 189 -15.07 -6.89 -10.49
N ASP A 190 -16.08 -7.69 -10.13
CA ASP A 190 -17.49 -7.39 -10.41
C ASP A 190 -17.95 -6.10 -9.73
N HIS A 191 -17.55 -5.87 -8.47
CA HIS A 191 -17.82 -4.60 -7.78
C HIS A 191 -17.15 -3.43 -8.48
N ILE A 192 -15.91 -3.61 -8.95
CA ILE A 192 -15.15 -2.56 -9.64
C ILE A 192 -15.82 -2.22 -10.98
N LYS A 193 -16.22 -3.24 -11.74
CA LYS A 193 -16.96 -3.10 -13.00
C LYS A 193 -18.26 -2.34 -12.79
N ALA A 194 -19.07 -2.77 -11.82
CA ALA A 194 -20.34 -2.11 -11.51
C ALA A 194 -20.16 -0.63 -11.14
N VAL A 195 -19.10 -0.30 -10.37
CA VAL A 195 -18.75 1.09 -10.09
C VAL A 195 -18.39 1.83 -11.39
N LYS A 196 -17.50 1.28 -12.22
CA LYS A 196 -17.08 1.91 -13.48
C LYS A 196 -18.22 2.17 -14.46
N GLU A 197 -19.23 1.29 -14.49
CA GLU A 197 -20.43 1.44 -15.33
C GLU A 197 -21.43 2.46 -14.77
N SER A 198 -21.31 2.84 -13.48
CA SER A 198 -22.31 3.65 -12.78
C SER A 198 -21.94 5.12 -12.58
N VAL A 199 -20.71 5.51 -12.94
CA VAL A 199 -20.17 6.89 -12.79
C VAL A 199 -19.54 7.39 -14.10
N ASP A 200 -19.59 8.70 -14.29
CA ASP A 200 -19.08 9.46 -15.44
C ASP A 200 -17.67 10.04 -15.20
N ILE A 201 -17.02 9.68 -14.10
CA ILE A 201 -15.61 10.00 -13.81
C ILE A 201 -14.69 8.78 -14.03
N PRO A 202 -13.37 9.00 -14.22
CA PRO A 202 -12.40 7.93 -14.32
C PRO A 202 -12.37 7.04 -13.06
N VAL A 203 -12.22 5.73 -13.29
CA VAL A 203 -12.10 4.73 -12.23
C VAL A 203 -10.82 3.92 -12.40
N PHE A 204 -10.08 3.73 -11.31
CA PHE A 204 -8.96 2.81 -11.26
C PHE A 204 -9.29 1.55 -10.44
N ALA A 205 -8.92 0.38 -10.97
CA ALA A 205 -9.02 -0.87 -10.24
C ALA A 205 -7.83 -1.07 -9.30
N ASN A 206 -8.07 -1.62 -8.11
CA ASN A 206 -7.01 -2.06 -7.20
C ASN A 206 -7.34 -3.43 -6.59
N GLY A 207 -6.36 -4.34 -6.65
CA GLY A 207 -6.45 -5.68 -6.05
C GLY A 207 -6.32 -6.80 -7.08
N ASN A 208 -5.64 -7.88 -6.66
CA ASN A 208 -5.31 -9.07 -7.47
C ASN A 208 -4.28 -8.85 -8.60
N ILE A 209 -3.55 -7.74 -8.60
CA ILE A 209 -2.52 -7.46 -9.61
C ILE A 209 -1.17 -7.98 -9.12
N GLN A 210 -0.67 -9.05 -9.72
CA GLN A 210 0.57 -9.75 -9.36
C GLN A 210 1.54 -9.88 -10.54
N TYR A 211 1.03 -9.92 -11.76
CA TYR A 211 1.79 -9.95 -13.02
C TYR A 211 1.28 -8.91 -14.02
N PHE A 212 2.05 -8.69 -15.09
CA PHE A 212 1.64 -7.81 -16.19
C PHE A 212 0.29 -8.24 -16.81
N ARG A 213 0.10 -9.55 -17.05
CA ARG A 213 -1.16 -10.09 -17.60
C ARG A 213 -2.39 -9.77 -16.74
N ASP A 214 -2.25 -9.73 -15.41
CA ASP A 214 -3.37 -9.41 -14.52
C ASP A 214 -3.88 -7.97 -14.76
N ILE A 215 -3.01 -7.07 -15.23
CA ILE A 215 -3.37 -5.70 -15.59
C ILE A 215 -4.29 -5.71 -16.81
N GLU A 216 -3.88 -6.41 -17.87
CA GLU A 216 -4.64 -6.51 -19.12
C GLU A 216 -6.00 -7.17 -18.88
N GLU A 217 -6.02 -8.28 -18.14
CA GLU A 217 -7.24 -8.99 -17.78
C GLU A 217 -8.17 -8.13 -16.92
N CYS A 218 -7.63 -7.44 -15.91
CA CYS A 218 -8.41 -6.54 -15.06
C CYS A 218 -9.05 -5.41 -15.88
N MET A 219 -8.29 -4.75 -16.75
CA MET A 219 -8.81 -3.70 -17.62
C MET A 219 -9.89 -4.21 -18.58
N LEU A 220 -9.65 -5.38 -19.20
CA LEU A 220 -10.61 -6.01 -20.11
C LEU A 220 -11.93 -6.37 -19.41
N CYS A 221 -11.85 -6.99 -18.23
CA CYS A 221 -13.04 -7.46 -17.51
C CYS A 221 -13.86 -6.31 -16.90
N THR A 222 -13.20 -5.24 -16.46
CA THR A 222 -13.85 -4.17 -15.67
C THR A 222 -14.11 -2.88 -16.46
N GLY A 223 -13.43 -2.66 -17.59
CA GLY A 223 -13.54 -1.42 -18.37
C GLY A 223 -12.95 -0.19 -17.67
N VAL A 224 -12.15 -0.38 -16.62
CA VAL A 224 -11.52 0.73 -15.88
C VAL A 224 -10.50 1.49 -16.72
N ASN A 225 -10.26 2.75 -16.34
CA ASN A 225 -9.33 3.64 -17.01
C ASN A 225 -7.86 3.31 -16.69
N GLY A 226 -7.61 2.58 -15.61
CA GLY A 226 -6.27 2.21 -15.17
C GLY A 226 -6.28 1.23 -14.00
N VAL A 227 -5.12 0.69 -13.71
CA VAL A 227 -4.90 -0.32 -12.69
C VAL A 227 -3.83 0.15 -11.71
N MET A 228 -4.16 0.08 -10.44
CA MET A 228 -3.28 0.40 -9.33
C MET A 228 -2.68 -0.87 -8.71
N ALA A 229 -1.36 -1.00 -8.76
CA ALA A 229 -0.61 -2.09 -8.16
C ALA A 229 -0.02 -1.68 -6.79
N ALA A 230 -0.11 -2.59 -5.82
CA ALA A 230 0.40 -2.39 -4.45
C ALA A 230 1.38 -3.53 -4.09
N GLU A 231 0.92 -4.54 -3.34
CA GLU A 231 1.74 -5.69 -2.91
C GLU A 231 2.48 -6.39 -4.05
N GLY A 232 1.84 -6.58 -5.21
CA GLY A 232 2.51 -7.16 -6.39
C GLY A 232 3.68 -6.32 -6.90
N HIS A 233 3.57 -4.99 -6.81
CA HIS A 233 4.65 -4.07 -7.16
C HIS A 233 5.81 -4.15 -6.16
N LEU A 234 5.55 -4.42 -4.88
CA LEU A 234 6.61 -4.58 -3.86
C LEU A 234 7.40 -5.88 -4.04
N THR A 235 6.81 -6.89 -4.67
CA THR A 235 7.51 -8.14 -5.02
C THR A 235 8.18 -8.09 -6.38
N ASN A 236 7.65 -7.26 -7.28
CA ASN A 236 8.19 -7.02 -8.61
C ASN A 236 7.94 -5.55 -9.02
N PRO A 237 8.90 -4.64 -8.84
CA PRO A 237 8.73 -3.23 -9.22
C PRO A 237 8.70 -3.00 -10.73
N MET A 238 8.95 -4.03 -11.53
CA MET A 238 8.86 -4.01 -12.99
C MET A 238 7.55 -4.62 -13.51
N ILE A 239 6.53 -4.77 -12.65
CA ILE A 239 5.22 -5.37 -12.99
C ILE A 239 4.50 -4.67 -14.16
N PHE A 240 4.83 -3.40 -14.45
CA PHE A 240 4.28 -2.64 -15.58
C PHE A 240 5.00 -2.88 -16.91
N LYS A 241 6.00 -3.77 -16.93
CA LYS A 241 6.68 -4.25 -18.13
C LYS A 241 6.37 -5.74 -18.32
N ASP A 242 6.09 -6.12 -19.56
CA ASP A 242 5.93 -7.52 -19.94
C ASP A 242 7.32 -8.19 -20.08
N LEU A 243 7.92 -8.53 -18.94
CA LEU A 243 9.22 -9.19 -18.87
C LEU A 243 9.05 -10.67 -18.57
N ASN A 244 9.63 -11.51 -19.43
CA ASN A 244 9.67 -12.96 -19.25
C ASN A 244 11.08 -13.50 -19.53
N PRO A 245 11.83 -13.96 -18.50
CA PRO A 245 11.46 -13.97 -17.08
C PRO A 245 11.46 -12.55 -16.45
N PRO A 246 10.79 -12.37 -15.29
CA PRO A 246 10.97 -11.18 -14.45
C PRO A 246 12.45 -10.96 -14.05
N PRO A 247 12.82 -9.76 -13.57
CA PRO A 247 14.21 -9.46 -13.19
C PRO A 247 14.68 -10.28 -11.98
N ASN A 248 15.98 -10.37 -11.80
CA ASN A 248 16.54 -10.93 -10.57
C ASN A 248 16.35 -9.97 -9.40
N VAL A 249 16.09 -10.52 -8.21
CA VAL A 249 15.84 -9.77 -6.98
C VAL A 249 17.03 -8.91 -6.55
N TYR A 250 18.26 -9.36 -6.81
CA TYR A 250 19.47 -8.61 -6.46
C TYR A 250 19.76 -7.47 -7.44
N ASP A 251 19.40 -7.62 -8.72
CA ASP A 251 19.57 -6.55 -9.72
C ASP A 251 18.55 -5.43 -9.47
N VAL A 252 17.33 -5.79 -9.07
CA VAL A 252 16.31 -4.83 -8.61
C VAL A 252 16.80 -4.05 -7.39
N MET A 253 17.37 -4.75 -6.40
CA MET A 253 17.86 -4.10 -5.18
C MET A 253 19.08 -3.20 -5.47
N SER A 254 20.02 -3.63 -6.31
CA SER A 254 21.14 -2.79 -6.77
C SER A 254 20.63 -1.47 -7.36
N GLU A 255 19.67 -1.54 -8.27
CA GLU A 255 19.09 -0.34 -8.87
C GLU A 255 18.31 0.51 -7.87
N TYR A 256 17.60 -0.12 -6.92
CA TYR A 256 16.93 0.61 -5.86
C TYR A 256 17.93 1.35 -4.94
N PHE A 257 19.09 0.76 -4.65
CA PHE A 257 20.14 1.45 -3.89
C PHE A 257 20.65 2.71 -4.59
N ASP A 258 20.79 2.70 -5.93
CA ASP A 258 21.14 3.90 -6.69
C ASP A 258 20.12 5.03 -6.48
N PHE A 259 18.83 4.68 -6.41
CA PHE A 259 17.77 5.64 -6.09
C PHE A 259 17.77 6.07 -4.62
N VAL A 260 18.11 5.18 -3.69
CA VAL A 260 18.24 5.51 -2.26
C VAL A 260 19.42 6.46 -2.03
N ASP A 261 20.53 6.29 -2.74
CA ASP A 261 21.67 7.20 -2.68
C ASP A 261 21.26 8.61 -3.17
N LYS A 262 20.57 8.68 -4.30
CA LYS A 262 20.07 9.94 -4.87
C LYS A 262 18.94 10.58 -4.04
N TYR A 263 18.08 9.75 -3.44
CA TYR A 263 16.90 10.17 -2.68
C TYR A 263 16.87 9.45 -1.32
N PRO A 264 17.68 9.91 -0.34
CA PRO A 264 17.84 9.22 0.93
C PRO A 264 16.52 9.01 1.67
N CYS A 265 16.34 7.78 2.18
CA CYS A 265 15.19 7.39 2.98
C CYS A 265 15.62 6.60 4.23
N PRO A 266 14.74 6.42 5.22
CA PRO A 266 15.03 5.60 6.39
C PRO A 266 15.43 4.16 6.02
N VAL A 267 16.47 3.63 6.68
CA VAL A 267 16.94 2.24 6.51
C VAL A 267 15.82 1.20 6.71
N SER A 268 14.83 1.52 7.54
CA SER A 268 13.64 0.67 7.72
C SER A 268 12.84 0.44 6.44
N PHE A 269 12.79 1.43 5.54
CA PHE A 269 12.05 1.30 4.28
C PHE A 269 12.78 0.32 3.36
N VAL A 270 14.09 0.51 3.23
CA VAL A 270 14.96 -0.37 2.43
C VAL A 270 14.94 -1.81 2.93
N ARG A 271 15.01 -2.02 4.25
CA ARG A 271 14.82 -3.37 4.84
C ARG A 271 13.48 -3.97 4.46
N SER A 272 12.40 -3.19 4.56
CA SER A 272 11.04 -3.64 4.24
C SER A 272 10.91 -4.07 2.78
N HIS A 273 11.44 -3.26 1.85
CA HIS A 273 11.48 -3.57 0.42
C HIS A 273 12.30 -4.83 0.13
N MET A 274 13.48 -4.96 0.74
CA MET A 274 14.31 -6.15 0.58
C MET A 274 13.59 -7.42 1.06
N PHE A 275 12.89 -7.38 2.21
CA PHE A 275 12.05 -8.50 2.67
C PHE A 275 10.91 -8.86 1.70
N LYS A 276 10.35 -7.87 0.99
CA LYS A 276 9.26 -8.09 0.02
C LYS A 276 9.79 -8.69 -1.28
N ILE A 277 10.83 -8.07 -1.87
CA ILE A 277 11.43 -8.52 -3.12
C ILE A 277 12.05 -9.92 -2.93
N TRP A 278 12.73 -10.16 -1.79
CA TRP A 278 13.40 -11.42 -1.50
C TRP A 278 12.52 -12.44 -0.76
N ALA A 279 11.20 -12.26 -0.75
CA ALA A 279 10.31 -13.10 0.07
C ALA A 279 10.50 -14.60 -0.19
N ARG A 280 10.72 -14.99 -1.45
CA ARG A 280 11.03 -16.38 -1.87
C ARG A 280 12.46 -16.76 -1.55
N THR A 281 13.43 -15.95 -1.96
CA THR A 281 14.86 -16.14 -1.70
C THR A 281 15.17 -16.42 -0.23
N LEU A 282 14.54 -15.68 0.68
CA LEU A 282 14.74 -15.83 2.13
C LEU A 282 14.14 -17.12 2.70
N LEU A 283 13.38 -17.91 1.93
CA LEU A 283 12.99 -19.27 2.31
C LEU A 283 14.13 -20.27 2.13
N VAL A 284 15.02 -19.99 1.17
CA VAL A 284 16.25 -20.74 0.86
C VAL A 284 17.39 -20.24 1.75
N HIS A 285 17.69 -18.94 1.67
CA HIS A 285 18.75 -18.26 2.44
C HIS A 285 18.20 -17.68 3.74
N ARG A 286 17.83 -18.55 4.68
CA ARG A 286 17.15 -18.16 5.92
C ARG A 286 18.04 -17.37 6.87
N GLU A 287 19.34 -17.64 6.83
CA GLU A 287 20.39 -17.00 7.61
C GLU A 287 20.45 -15.49 7.37
N MET A 288 20.21 -15.04 6.14
CA MET A 288 20.26 -13.62 5.76
C MET A 288 19.14 -12.79 6.41
N ARG A 289 18.04 -13.43 6.86
CA ARG A 289 16.92 -12.73 7.51
C ARG A 289 17.34 -11.98 8.76
N ASN A 290 18.23 -12.56 9.56
CA ASN A 290 18.69 -11.93 10.80
C ASN A 290 19.52 -10.69 10.47
N THR A 291 20.46 -10.81 9.53
CA THR A 291 21.32 -9.70 9.09
C THR A 291 20.50 -8.54 8.54
N ILE A 292 19.57 -8.80 7.60
CA ILE A 292 18.66 -7.79 7.05
C ILE A 292 17.79 -7.20 8.18
N GLY A 293 17.24 -8.05 9.05
CA GLY A 293 16.37 -7.64 10.16
C GLY A 293 17.04 -6.70 11.15
N SER A 294 18.34 -6.89 11.43
CA SER A 294 19.13 -6.05 12.34
C SER A 294 19.94 -4.95 11.67
N ALA A 295 19.91 -4.84 10.33
CA ALA A 295 20.71 -3.86 9.61
C ALA A 295 20.41 -2.42 10.05
N ALA A 296 21.46 -1.71 10.46
CA ALA A 296 21.39 -0.33 10.94
C ALA A 296 21.79 0.71 9.87
N THR A 297 22.44 0.28 8.79
CA THR A 297 22.93 1.13 7.71
C THR A 297 22.54 0.55 6.34
N ILE A 298 22.50 1.39 5.30
CA ILE A 298 22.28 0.96 3.91
C ILE A 298 23.43 0.06 3.43
N GLU A 299 24.66 0.36 3.82
CA GLU A 299 25.86 -0.41 3.46
C GLU A 299 25.74 -1.89 3.86
N ILE A 300 25.21 -2.20 5.05
CA ILE A 300 24.98 -3.59 5.47
C ILE A 300 24.01 -4.30 4.49
N LEU A 301 22.99 -3.60 4.01
CA LEU A 301 22.01 -4.15 3.07
C LEU A 301 22.59 -4.33 1.67
N MET A 302 23.46 -3.41 1.23
CA MET A 302 24.20 -3.54 -0.03
C MET A 302 25.13 -4.75 0.00
N ASN A 303 25.88 -4.94 1.09
CA ASN A 303 26.75 -6.11 1.26
C ASN A 303 25.94 -7.42 1.26
N CYS A 304 24.78 -7.45 1.92
CA CYS A 304 23.87 -8.59 1.82
C CYS A 304 23.42 -8.86 0.38
N ASN A 305 23.12 -7.80 -0.39
CA ASN A 305 22.71 -7.93 -1.79
C ASN A 305 23.82 -8.53 -2.67
N ASP A 306 25.06 -8.09 -2.49
CA ASP A 306 26.22 -8.60 -3.21
C ASP A 306 26.52 -10.05 -2.83
N GLU A 307 26.44 -10.39 -1.54
CA GLU A 307 26.57 -11.76 -1.06
C GLU A 307 25.52 -12.68 -1.69
N LEU A 308 24.25 -12.27 -1.70
CA LEU A 308 23.20 -13.07 -2.35
C LEU A 308 23.49 -13.27 -3.83
N LYS A 309 23.91 -12.22 -4.54
CA LYS A 309 24.23 -12.30 -5.97
C LYS A 309 25.31 -13.36 -6.22
N GLN A 310 26.36 -13.41 -5.41
CA GLN A 310 27.38 -14.44 -5.53
C GLN A 310 26.84 -15.85 -5.22
N LEU A 311 26.00 -16.00 -4.20
CA LEU A 311 25.37 -17.29 -3.88
C LEU A 311 24.51 -17.80 -5.05
N CYS A 312 23.68 -16.94 -5.64
CA CYS A 312 22.79 -17.31 -6.74
C CYS A 312 23.54 -17.62 -8.04
N LEU A 313 24.64 -16.91 -8.33
CA LEU A 313 25.46 -17.18 -9.53
C LEU A 313 26.17 -18.54 -9.48
N ASN A 314 26.37 -19.09 -8.27
CA ASN A 314 27.00 -20.39 -8.05
C ASN A 314 25.99 -21.53 -7.86
N GLU A 315 24.69 -21.26 -7.96
CA GLU A 315 23.63 -22.26 -7.75
C GLU A 315 23.20 -22.89 -9.07
N ASP A 316 23.30 -24.23 -9.15
CA ASP A 316 22.78 -24.98 -10.29
C ASP A 316 21.24 -25.04 -10.23
N ILE A 317 20.59 -24.54 -11.29
CA ILE A 317 19.13 -24.61 -11.44
C ILE A 317 18.75 -26.07 -11.67
N LYS A 318 17.98 -26.65 -10.73
CA LYS A 318 17.36 -27.97 -10.93
C LYS A 318 16.32 -27.88 -12.05
N ASP A 319 16.33 -28.89 -12.92
CA ASP A 319 15.53 -28.90 -14.14
C ASP A 319 14.05 -28.55 -13.90
N HIS A 320 13.53 -27.65 -14.73
CA HIS A 320 12.16 -27.11 -14.71
C HIS A 320 11.70 -26.25 -13.51
N SER A 321 12.60 -25.79 -12.62
CA SER A 321 12.23 -24.87 -11.53
C SER A 321 12.53 -23.39 -11.86
N ILE A 322 11.59 -22.48 -11.53
CA ILE A 322 11.85 -21.04 -11.60
C ILE A 322 12.84 -20.69 -10.49
N PRO A 323 13.96 -20.00 -10.80
CA PRO A 323 14.95 -19.67 -9.78
C PRO A 323 14.36 -18.81 -8.66
N HIS A 324 14.76 -19.09 -7.42
CA HIS A 324 14.22 -18.37 -6.25
C HIS A 324 14.63 -16.90 -6.20
N TRP A 325 15.68 -16.53 -6.95
CA TRP A 325 16.19 -15.17 -7.11
C TRP A 325 15.54 -14.40 -8.26
N VAL A 326 14.51 -14.93 -8.92
CA VAL A 326 13.67 -14.17 -9.85
C VAL A 326 12.49 -13.55 -9.10
N CYS A 327 12.19 -12.28 -9.37
CA CYS A 327 11.03 -11.58 -8.81
C CYS A 327 9.74 -12.37 -9.04
N GLN A 328 9.02 -12.67 -7.97
CA GLN A 328 7.84 -13.51 -7.98
C GLN A 328 6.78 -12.98 -7.03
N PRO A 329 5.48 -13.09 -7.37
CA PRO A 329 4.39 -12.74 -6.48
C PRO A 329 4.44 -13.46 -5.14
N TYR A 330 4.05 -12.73 -4.12
CA TYR A 330 3.88 -13.29 -2.79
C TYR A 330 2.53 -13.99 -2.69
N ILE A 331 2.53 -15.31 -2.89
CA ILE A 331 1.39 -16.16 -2.59
C ILE A 331 1.48 -16.58 -1.13
N ARG A 332 0.55 -16.10 -0.30
CA ARG A 332 0.48 -16.55 1.08
C ARG A 332 0.12 -18.05 1.09
N PRO A 333 0.92 -18.92 1.74
CA PRO A 333 0.55 -20.32 1.88
C PRO A 333 -0.81 -20.43 2.59
N ASN A 334 -1.70 -21.30 2.09
CA ASN A 334 -2.93 -21.63 2.81
C ASN A 334 -2.53 -22.12 4.20
N ARG A 335 -3.10 -21.52 5.25
CA ARG A 335 -3.04 -22.14 6.57
C ARG A 335 -3.83 -23.43 6.44
N LEU A 336 -3.14 -24.56 6.46
CA LEU A 336 -3.81 -25.86 6.64
C LEU A 336 -4.74 -25.71 7.85
N PRO A 337 -5.99 -26.22 7.79
CA PRO A 337 -6.83 -26.25 8.96
C PRO A 337 -6.02 -26.91 10.08
N GLN A 338 -5.86 -26.22 11.20
CA GLN A 338 -5.30 -26.87 12.38
C GLN A 338 -6.25 -28.02 12.70
N ASN A 339 -5.78 -29.25 12.49
CA ASN A 339 -6.50 -30.43 12.96
C ASN A 339 -6.76 -30.24 14.44
N THR A 340 -7.99 -29.92 14.81
CA THR A 340 -8.50 -30.00 16.17
C THR A 340 -8.64 -31.47 16.52
N ASN A 341 -7.52 -32.17 16.64
CA ASN A 341 -7.40 -33.48 17.27
C ASN A 341 -6.34 -33.35 18.36
N HIS A 342 -6.72 -32.68 19.44
CA HIS A 342 -6.13 -32.93 20.75
C HIS A 342 -7.23 -33.53 21.61
N ASN A 343 -7.44 -34.84 21.43
CA ASN A 343 -7.93 -35.69 22.50
C ASN A 343 -6.85 -35.68 23.59
N ILE A 344 -6.92 -34.68 24.48
CA ILE A 344 -6.23 -34.75 25.76
C ILE A 344 -7.16 -35.55 26.66
N THR A 345 -6.83 -36.82 26.81
CA THR A 345 -7.36 -37.69 27.85
C THR A 345 -7.17 -36.97 29.19
N GLN A 346 -8.28 -36.59 29.83
CA GLN A 346 -8.27 -36.07 31.20
C GLN A 346 -7.85 -37.20 32.14
N THR A 347 -6.56 -37.30 32.45
CA THR A 347 -6.10 -37.96 33.66
C THR A 347 -6.20 -36.96 34.80
N ILE A 348 -7.23 -37.12 35.62
CA ILE A 348 -7.42 -36.43 36.89
C ILE A 348 -6.30 -36.87 37.84
N ALA A 349 -5.50 -35.93 38.32
CA ALA A 349 -4.60 -36.10 39.46
C ALA A 349 -4.77 -34.89 40.40
N PRO A 350 -4.68 -35.08 41.72
CA PRO A 350 -5.46 -34.33 42.71
C PRO A 350 -4.87 -32.95 43.02
N GLU A 351 -5.78 -32.05 43.39
CA GLU A 351 -5.51 -30.72 43.93
C GLU A 351 -4.60 -30.80 45.16
N ASN A 352 -3.48 -30.08 45.12
CA ASN A 352 -2.74 -29.73 46.32
C ASN A 352 -2.64 -28.20 46.40
N ASN A 353 -3.34 -27.67 47.40
CA ASN A 353 -3.25 -26.31 47.88
C ASN A 353 -1.84 -26.02 48.42
N SER A 354 -1.15 -25.04 47.83
CA SER A 354 -0.14 -24.26 48.54
C SER A 354 -0.02 -22.87 47.93
N GLN A 355 -0.37 -21.88 48.74
CA GLN A 355 -0.20 -20.44 48.48
C GLN A 355 1.30 -20.10 48.45
N ASP A 356 1.74 -19.32 47.46
CA ASP A 356 3.01 -18.56 47.52
C ASP A 356 2.85 -17.23 46.74
N PRO A 357 3.04 -16.05 47.38
CA PRO A 357 2.74 -14.76 46.78
C PRO A 357 3.99 -14.09 46.19
N HIS A 358 4.47 -14.53 45.03
CA HIS A 358 5.45 -13.75 44.25
C HIS A 358 5.31 -13.97 42.74
N ILE A 359 4.30 -13.35 42.13
CA ILE A 359 4.22 -13.22 40.67
C ILE A 359 5.07 -12.01 40.24
N LYS A 360 6.23 -12.27 39.63
CA LYS A 360 7.00 -11.25 38.91
C LYS A 360 6.26 -10.89 37.63
N LEU A 361 5.72 -9.67 37.58
CA LEU A 361 5.07 -9.09 36.40
C LEU A 361 6.05 -8.93 35.23
N SER A 362 5.56 -9.21 34.02
CA SER A 362 6.30 -9.03 32.77
C SER A 362 6.54 -7.54 32.48
N LYS A 363 7.68 -7.20 31.85
CA LYS A 363 8.00 -5.81 31.39
C LYS A 363 6.88 -5.19 30.54
N ASN A 364 6.07 -6.00 29.86
CA ASN A 364 4.95 -5.52 29.06
C ASN A 364 3.71 -5.17 29.90
N GLU A 365 3.54 -5.78 31.07
CA GLU A 365 2.42 -5.51 31.98
C GLU A 365 2.66 -4.24 32.80
N MET A 366 3.91 -3.96 33.20
CA MET A 366 4.28 -2.69 33.83
C MET A 366 4.08 -1.49 32.89
N ARG A 367 4.35 -1.65 31.58
CA ARG A 367 4.14 -0.58 30.57
C ARG A 367 2.68 -0.21 30.35
N ARG A 368 1.73 -1.10 30.67
CA ARG A 368 0.29 -0.85 30.51
C ARG A 368 -0.34 -0.02 31.63
N ARG A 369 0.31 0.09 32.79
CA ARG A 369 -0.25 0.82 33.96
C ARG A 369 0.28 2.26 34.13
N LEU A 370 1.21 2.73 33.29
CA LEU A 370 1.88 4.03 33.46
C LEU A 370 1.61 5.05 32.35
N LYS A 371 0.41 5.05 31.75
CA LYS A 371 -0.02 6.15 30.87
C LYS A 371 -1.46 6.57 31.18
N TYR A 372 -1.56 7.52 32.11
CA TYR A 372 -2.62 8.53 32.12
C TYR A 372 -2.17 9.68 31.22
#